data_AF-A0A2W5QLZ3-F1
#
_entry.id   AF-A0A2W5QLZ3-F1
#
_cell.length_a   1.000
_cell.length_b   1.000
_cell.length_c   1.000
_cell.angle_alpha   90.00
_cell.angle_beta   90.00
_cell.angle_gamma   90.00
#
_symmetry.space_group_name_H-M   'P 1'
#
loop_
_entity.id
_entity.type
_entity.pdbx_description
1 polymer ?
#
loop_
_entity_poly.entity_id
_entity_poly.type
_entity_poly.pdbx_seq_one_letter_code
_entity_poly.pdbx_strand_id
1 'polypeptide(L)'
;MADQPDVFSEQQSAPVTPETSNPASAPDASYADLLASIKNEQGQPKYDSLPKALEGLANAQQYIPQLKQQLQEKEAALAELQAKLQQTQSVEEIIERLQNQNQPPAAETPSQASGLDQQAVTELVRNLLVQEKVQMTAEQNKAQVNNTLLQKFGEKAPEVMAAKAKELGTTPKELGELASRNPAMVLALFNTSTSSVKLNTATSYNTQLNAPERQPLQRPEKSLLKGATSKEQAEFMRRIREEVYAQHGITQ
;
A
#
# COMPACT_ATOMS: atom_id res chain seq x y z
N MET A 1 30.24 90.44 -57.10
CA MET A 1 29.29 89.30 -57.11
C MET A 1 29.78 88.36 -56.04
N ALA A 2 29.00 88.18 -54.96
CA ALA A 2 29.42 87.55 -53.71
C ALA A 2 29.08 86.05 -53.67
N ASP A 3 29.93 85.30 -52.97
CA ASP A 3 29.78 83.97 -52.31
C ASP A 3 28.77 82.93 -52.81
N GLN A 4 29.25 81.73 -53.18
CA GLN A 4 29.27 80.54 -52.28
C GLN A 4 29.91 79.29 -52.94
N PRO A 5 30.43 78.33 -52.15
CA PRO A 5 31.21 77.17 -52.61
C PRO A 5 30.34 75.94 -52.97
N ASP A 6 30.75 75.22 -54.01
CA ASP A 6 30.19 73.92 -54.40
C ASP A 6 30.98 72.79 -53.73
N VAL A 7 30.27 71.89 -53.03
CA VAL A 7 30.82 70.83 -52.14
C VAL A 7 30.72 69.44 -52.78
N PHE A 8 30.53 69.39 -54.10
CA PHE A 8 30.35 68.14 -54.83
C PHE A 8 31.16 68.18 -56.11
N SER A 9 32.45 67.83 -56.06
CA SER A 9 33.22 67.19 -57.16
C SER A 9 34.73 67.20 -56.85
N GLU A 10 35.27 66.08 -56.38
CA GLU A 10 36.66 65.73 -56.66
C GLU A 10 36.78 64.26 -57.10
N GLN A 11 37.41 64.15 -58.28
CA GLN A 11 38.15 63.07 -58.90
C GLN A 11 37.70 61.60 -58.72
N GLN A 12 37.06 61.16 -59.80
CA GLN A 12 37.34 59.90 -60.50
C GLN A 12 38.85 59.58 -60.59
N SER A 13 39.24 58.41 -60.11
CA SER A 13 40.48 57.71 -60.48
C SER A 13 40.23 56.21 -60.43
N ALA A 14 40.37 55.55 -61.57
CA ALA A 14 40.45 54.10 -61.72
C ALA A 14 41.58 53.79 -62.73
N PRO A 15 42.18 52.60 -62.73
CA PRO A 15 42.41 51.66 -61.64
C PRO A 15 43.93 51.38 -61.49
N VAL A 16 44.47 51.45 -60.27
CA VAL A 16 45.77 50.85 -59.96
C VAL A 16 45.52 49.47 -59.37
N THR A 17 46.03 48.45 -60.04
CA THR A 17 46.22 47.09 -59.54
C THR A 17 46.97 47.16 -58.21
N PRO A 18 46.37 46.73 -57.08
CA PRO A 18 47.10 46.55 -55.85
C PRO A 18 47.77 45.17 -55.87
N GLU A 19 49.08 45.18 -55.75
CA GLU A 19 49.84 44.03 -55.30
C GLU A 19 49.21 43.44 -54.03
N THR A 20 49.16 42.11 -54.02
CA THR A 20 48.74 41.26 -52.92
C THR A 20 49.59 41.52 -51.68
N SER A 21 49.18 42.49 -50.86
CA SER A 21 49.52 42.53 -49.45
C SER A 21 48.37 41.88 -48.70
N ASN A 22 48.56 40.59 -48.41
CA ASN A 22 47.69 39.74 -47.63
C ASN A 22 47.85 40.10 -46.14
N PRO A 23 46.90 40.76 -45.46
CA PRO A 23 46.82 40.63 -44.02
C PRO A 23 46.14 39.29 -43.74
N ALA A 24 46.85 38.42 -43.03
CA ALA A 24 46.30 37.21 -42.46
C ALA A 24 44.93 37.48 -41.82
N SER A 25 43.93 36.71 -42.20
CA SER A 25 42.76 36.46 -41.38
C SER A 25 42.48 34.98 -41.52
N ALA A 26 43.08 34.20 -40.63
CA ALA A 26 42.74 32.81 -40.42
C ALA A 26 41.42 32.77 -39.63
N PRO A 27 40.28 32.33 -40.20
CA PRO A 27 39.10 32.02 -39.40
C PRO A 27 39.15 30.56 -38.94
N ASP A 28 39.81 29.68 -39.70
CA ASP A 28 39.73 28.23 -39.51
C ASP A 28 40.47 27.74 -38.26
N ALA A 29 41.57 28.38 -37.87
CA ALA A 29 42.30 28.02 -36.66
C ALA A 29 41.48 28.31 -35.39
N SER A 30 40.72 29.42 -35.36
CA SER A 30 39.92 29.80 -34.17
C SER A 30 38.71 28.89 -34.00
N TYR A 31 38.00 28.54 -35.08
CA TYR A 31 36.86 27.63 -34.98
C TYR A 31 37.29 26.19 -34.71
N ALA A 32 38.40 25.74 -35.29
CA ALA A 32 38.98 24.42 -34.98
C ALA A 32 39.42 24.31 -33.52
N ASP A 33 40.00 25.37 -32.93
CA ASP A 33 40.39 25.40 -31.52
C ASP A 33 39.16 25.41 -30.59
N LEU A 34 38.11 26.14 -30.95
CA LEU A 34 36.82 26.10 -30.24
C LEU A 34 36.18 24.70 -30.30
N LEU A 35 36.22 24.03 -31.45
CA LEU A 35 35.71 22.65 -31.59
C LEU A 35 36.56 21.65 -30.80
N ALA A 36 37.89 21.82 -30.78
CA ALA A 36 38.80 21.01 -29.99
C ALA A 36 38.63 21.24 -28.47
N SER A 37 38.13 22.40 -28.06
CA SER A 37 37.77 22.69 -26.67
C SER A 37 36.53 21.92 -26.19
N ILE A 38 35.61 21.58 -27.10
CA ILE A 38 34.40 20.83 -26.76
C ILE A 38 34.73 19.34 -26.76
N LYS A 39 35.03 18.81 -25.58
CA LYS A 39 35.48 17.43 -25.40
C LYS A 39 34.36 16.50 -24.91
N ASN A 40 34.51 15.22 -25.20
CA ASN A 40 33.69 14.17 -24.61
C ASN A 40 34.23 13.72 -23.24
N GLU A 41 33.49 12.84 -22.57
CA GLU A 41 33.89 12.22 -21.28
C GLU A 41 35.28 11.55 -21.33
N GLN A 42 35.79 11.26 -22.53
CA GLN A 42 37.08 10.60 -22.78
C GLN A 42 38.18 11.62 -23.15
N GLY A 43 37.91 12.92 -23.09
CA GLY A 43 38.87 14.00 -23.35
C GLY A 43 39.20 14.26 -24.83
N GLN A 44 38.51 13.59 -25.76
CA GLN A 44 38.66 13.78 -27.20
C GLN A 44 37.67 14.84 -27.73
N PRO A 45 38.00 15.56 -28.83
CA PRO A 45 37.06 16.49 -29.48
C PRO A 45 35.73 15.79 -29.80
N LYS A 46 34.62 16.37 -29.37
CA LYS A 46 33.29 15.78 -29.51
C LYS A 46 32.73 15.93 -30.93
N TYR A 47 33.11 17.01 -31.63
CA TYR A 47 32.55 17.38 -32.92
C TYR A 47 33.64 17.58 -33.97
N ASP A 48 33.47 16.92 -35.11
CA ASP A 48 34.43 16.95 -36.22
C ASP A 48 34.24 18.18 -37.13
N SER A 49 33.09 18.87 -37.00
CA SER A 49 32.73 20.01 -37.85
C SER A 49 31.80 20.98 -37.13
N LEU A 50 31.83 22.25 -37.55
CA LEU A 50 30.99 23.32 -36.99
C LEU A 50 29.48 23.04 -37.10
N PRO A 51 28.93 22.54 -38.22
CA PRO A 51 27.50 22.22 -38.32
C PRO A 51 27.06 21.18 -37.29
N LYS A 52 27.88 20.15 -37.06
CA LYS A 52 27.60 19.08 -36.09
C LYS A 52 27.65 19.58 -34.64
N ALA A 53 28.52 20.55 -34.35
CA ALA A 53 28.56 21.21 -33.04
C ALA A 53 27.32 22.08 -32.79
N LEU A 54 26.82 22.79 -33.81
CA LEU A 54 25.58 23.59 -33.70
C LEU A 54 24.35 22.70 -33.52
N GLU A 55 24.27 21.58 -34.23
CA GLU A 55 23.23 20.57 -34.02
C GLU A 55 23.31 19.98 -32.60
N GLY A 56 24.51 19.65 -32.14
CA GLY A 56 24.76 19.21 -30.77
C GLY A 56 24.31 20.23 -29.72
N LEU A 57 24.58 21.52 -29.95
CA LEU A 57 24.15 22.62 -29.09
C LEU A 57 22.62 22.74 -29.05
N ALA A 58 21.94 22.63 -30.20
CA ALA A 58 20.48 22.66 -30.25
C ALA A 58 19.87 21.51 -29.44
N ASN A 59 20.39 20.29 -29.61
CA ASN A 59 19.96 19.12 -28.86
C ASN A 59 20.24 19.27 -27.35
N ALA A 60 21.42 19.78 -26.98
CA ALA A 60 21.75 20.07 -25.58
C ALA A 60 20.78 21.11 -24.99
N GLN A 61 20.47 22.18 -25.73
CA GLN A 61 19.58 23.22 -25.28
C GLN A 61 18.13 22.73 -25.08
N GLN A 62 17.70 21.72 -25.85
CA GLN A 62 16.43 21.02 -25.65
C GLN A 62 16.46 20.01 -24.50
N TYR A 63 17.59 19.34 -24.27
CA TYR A 63 17.71 18.32 -23.23
C TYR A 63 17.96 18.90 -21.83
N ILE A 64 18.65 20.04 -21.72
CA ILE A 64 18.88 20.74 -20.45
C ILE A 64 17.59 20.97 -19.63
N PRO A 65 16.49 21.52 -20.19
CA PRO A 65 15.25 21.69 -19.42
C PRO A 65 14.64 20.34 -19.00
N GLN A 66 14.73 19.31 -19.83
CA GLN A 66 14.27 17.96 -19.49
C GLN A 66 15.08 17.37 -18.31
N LEU A 67 16.40 17.53 -18.32
CA LEU A 67 17.29 17.15 -17.22
C LEU A 67 16.96 17.91 -15.94
N LYS A 68 16.76 19.23 -16.02
CA LYS A 68 16.36 20.06 -14.87
C LYS A 68 15.03 19.61 -14.29
N GLN A 69 14.05 19.32 -15.14
CA GLN A 69 12.76 18.79 -14.71
C GLN A 69 12.92 17.43 -14.03
N GLN A 70 13.69 16.52 -14.61
CA GLN A 70 13.96 15.21 -14.00
C GLN A 70 14.68 15.34 -12.66
N LEU A 71 15.64 16.26 -12.53
CA LEU A 71 16.32 16.53 -11.27
C LEU A 71 15.33 17.05 -10.21
N GLN A 72 14.49 18.01 -10.59
CA GLN A 72 13.46 18.55 -9.70
C GLN A 72 12.45 17.48 -9.26
N GLU A 73 12.01 16.61 -10.17
CA GLU A 73 11.13 15.47 -9.86
C GLU A 73 11.81 14.49 -8.90
N LYS A 74 13.10 14.20 -9.11
CA LYS A 74 13.89 13.31 -8.24
C LYS A 74 14.11 13.92 -6.86
N GLU A 75 14.42 15.21 -6.79
CA GLU A 75 14.56 15.94 -5.53
C GLU A 75 13.24 15.96 -4.75
N ALA A 76 12.12 16.21 -5.43
CA ALA A 76 10.79 16.15 -4.82
C ALA A 76 10.46 14.74 -4.29
N ALA A 77 10.76 13.70 -5.05
CA ALA A 77 10.56 12.31 -4.62
C ALA A 77 11.44 11.94 -3.41
N LEU A 78 12.70 12.41 -3.38
CA LEU A 78 13.59 12.22 -2.25
C LEU A 78 13.09 12.95 -1.00
N ALA A 79 12.60 14.19 -1.15
CA ALA A 79 12.02 14.95 -0.05
C ALA A 79 10.76 14.26 0.52
N GLU A 80 9.87 13.74 -0.35
CA GLU A 80 8.70 12.99 0.08
C GLU A 80 9.09 11.69 0.81
N LEU A 81 10.09 10.97 0.29
CA LEU A 81 10.58 9.75 0.92
C LEU A 81 11.20 10.04 2.30
N GLN A 82 11.99 11.11 2.42
CA GLN A 82 12.55 11.56 3.70
C GLN A 82 11.45 11.94 4.69
N ALA A 83 10.40 12.65 4.24
CA ALA A 83 9.27 12.99 5.09
C ALA A 83 8.52 11.74 5.58
N LYS A 84 8.33 10.74 4.72
CA LYS A 84 7.72 9.45 5.11
C LYS A 84 8.60 8.70 6.12
N LEU A 85 9.92 8.69 5.92
CA LEU A 85 10.85 8.08 6.87
C LEU A 85 10.81 8.77 8.24
N GLN A 86 10.76 10.10 8.27
CA GLN A 86 10.60 10.85 9.52
C GLN A 86 9.26 10.54 10.20
N GLN A 87 8.17 10.44 9.44
CA GLN A 87 6.88 10.03 9.98
C GLN A 87 6.94 8.62 10.57
N THR A 88 7.52 7.64 9.86
CA THR A 88 7.66 6.28 10.39
C THR A 88 8.54 6.23 11.63
N GLN A 89 9.64 6.98 11.65
CA GLN A 89 10.50 7.10 12.84
C GLN A 89 9.75 7.70 14.03
N SER A 90 8.94 8.74 13.82
CA SER A 90 8.14 9.34 14.90
C SER A 90 7.07 8.38 15.44
N VAL A 91 6.47 7.56 14.56
CA VAL A 91 5.51 6.52 14.98
C VAL A 91 6.22 5.44 15.79
N GLU A 92 7.41 5.02 15.35
CA GLU A 92 8.23 4.05 16.06
C GLU A 92 8.68 4.55 17.43
N GLU A 93 9.10 5.82 17.54
CA GLU A 93 9.44 6.47 18.81
C GLU A 93 8.22 6.57 19.76
N ILE A 94 7.02 6.83 19.24
CA ILE A 94 5.78 6.81 20.05
C ILE A 94 5.47 5.39 20.54
N ILE A 95 5.66 4.38 19.69
CA ILE A 95 5.46 2.97 20.06
C ILE A 95 6.47 2.57 21.15
N GLU A 96 7.75 2.89 20.98
CA GLU A 96 8.79 2.66 21.98
C GLU A 96 8.47 3.37 23.29
N ARG A 97 8.03 4.64 23.22
CA ARG A 97 7.63 5.40 24.42
C ARG A 97 6.43 4.78 25.13
N LEU A 98 5.43 4.29 24.38
CA LEU A 98 4.26 3.63 24.95
C LEU A 98 4.62 2.27 25.56
N GLN A 99 5.52 1.53 24.91
CA GLN A 99 6.04 0.26 25.41
C GLN A 99 6.86 0.46 26.68
N ASN A 100 7.72 1.48 26.72
CA ASN A 100 8.53 1.85 27.88
C ASN A 100 7.70 2.46 29.02
N GLN A 101 6.59 3.16 28.73
CA GLN A 101 5.66 3.68 29.74
C GLN A 101 4.91 2.55 30.47
N ASN A 102 4.75 1.38 29.84
CA ASN A 102 4.13 0.19 30.43
C ASN A 102 5.13 -0.78 31.09
N GLN A 103 6.40 -0.39 31.24
CA GLN A 103 7.45 -1.23 31.85
C GLN A 103 8.02 -0.54 33.11
N PRO A 104 8.14 -1.23 34.26
CA PRO A 104 8.93 -0.70 35.38
C PRO A 104 10.41 -0.54 34.97
N PRO A 105 11.13 0.47 35.49
CA PRO A 105 12.38 0.95 34.90
C PRO A 105 13.50 -0.09 35.00
N ALA A 106 14.04 -0.46 33.84
CA ALA A 106 15.30 -1.19 33.72
C ALA A 106 16.30 -0.33 32.93
N ALA A 107 17.56 -0.40 33.37
CA ALA A 107 18.65 0.53 33.10
C ALA A 107 19.02 0.70 31.62
N GLU A 108 19.48 1.92 31.34
CA GLU A 108 20.06 2.39 30.08
C GLU A 108 21.40 1.69 29.78
N THR A 109 21.61 1.31 28.52
CA THR A 109 22.95 1.16 27.93
C THR A 109 23.05 1.95 26.64
N PRO A 110 24.15 2.69 26.41
CA PRO A 110 24.25 3.71 25.38
C PRO A 110 24.44 3.15 23.97
N SER A 111 23.84 3.88 23.03
CA SER A 111 23.93 3.79 21.57
C SER A 111 25.37 3.80 21.05
N GLN A 112 25.71 2.87 20.14
CA GLN A 112 26.98 2.85 19.41
C GLN A 112 26.77 3.09 17.91
N ALA A 113 27.29 4.24 17.48
CA ALA A 113 27.94 4.58 16.21
C ALA A 113 27.39 4.03 14.88
N SER A 114 26.98 5.00 14.06
CA SER A 114 26.74 4.94 12.62
C SER A 114 27.95 4.45 11.82
N GLY A 115 27.87 3.22 11.35
CA GLY A 115 28.63 2.65 10.23
C GLY A 115 27.76 1.56 9.62
N LEU A 116 27.83 1.32 8.31
CA LEU A 116 27.13 0.19 7.69
C LEU A 116 27.77 -1.10 8.22
N ASP A 117 27.33 -1.54 9.39
CA ASP A 117 27.87 -2.71 10.06
C ASP A 117 27.58 -3.93 9.18
N GLN A 118 28.55 -4.83 9.06
CA GLN A 118 28.38 -6.08 8.31
C GLN A 118 27.19 -6.88 8.85
N GLN A 119 26.88 -6.69 10.14
CA GLN A 119 25.67 -7.19 10.79
C GLN A 119 24.39 -6.57 10.22
N ALA A 120 24.35 -5.24 10.01
CA ALA A 120 23.21 -4.56 9.40
C ALA A 120 22.96 -5.01 7.95
N VAL A 121 24.02 -5.27 7.18
CA VAL A 121 23.89 -5.82 5.80
C VAL A 121 23.35 -7.26 5.84
N THR A 122 23.82 -8.07 6.80
CA THR A 122 23.36 -9.45 6.96
C THR A 122 21.91 -9.51 7.44
N GLU A 123 21.50 -8.61 8.33
CA GLU A 123 20.12 -8.45 8.76
C GLU A 123 19.22 -7.96 7.62
N LEU A 124 19.68 -7.02 6.79
CA LEU A 124 18.94 -6.58 5.61
C LEU A 124 18.70 -7.73 4.63
N VAL A 125 19.74 -8.53 4.34
CA VAL A 125 19.62 -9.71 3.48
C VAL A 125 18.71 -10.76 4.10
N ARG A 126 18.81 -11.00 5.42
CA ARG A 126 17.90 -11.91 6.13
C ARG A 126 16.46 -11.41 6.06
N ASN A 127 16.22 -10.12 6.26
CA ASN A 127 14.90 -9.50 6.19
C ASN A 127 14.32 -9.61 4.78
N LEU A 128 15.12 -9.38 3.75
CA LEU A 128 14.73 -9.57 2.36
C LEU A 128 14.33 -11.03 2.09
N LEU A 129 15.17 -11.99 2.48
CA LEU A 129 14.87 -13.43 2.32
C LEU A 129 13.63 -13.87 3.09
N VAL A 130 13.43 -13.35 4.31
CA VAL A 130 12.21 -13.60 5.10
C VAL A 130 11.00 -13.01 4.40
N GLN A 131 11.11 -11.79 3.86
CA GLN A 131 10.04 -11.13 3.14
C GLN A 131 9.66 -11.89 1.87
N GLU A 132 10.64 -12.32 1.07
CA GLU A 132 10.41 -13.16 -0.11
C GLU A 132 9.73 -14.48 0.26
N LYS A 133 10.22 -15.16 1.32
CA LYS A 133 9.63 -16.41 1.79
C LYS A 133 8.19 -16.21 2.27
N VAL A 134 7.90 -15.12 2.97
CA VAL A 134 6.54 -14.77 3.41
C VAL A 134 5.63 -14.51 2.22
N GLN A 135 6.10 -13.80 1.19
CA GLN A 135 5.34 -13.56 -0.04
C GLN A 135 5.06 -14.87 -0.78
N MET A 136 6.07 -15.72 -0.98
CA MET A 136 5.91 -17.01 -1.64
C MET A 136 4.95 -17.92 -0.88
N THR A 137 5.05 -17.97 0.45
CA THR A 137 4.14 -18.74 1.31
C THR A 137 2.72 -18.18 1.24
N ALA A 138 2.56 -16.86 1.24
CA ALA A 138 1.27 -16.19 1.12
C ALA A 138 0.58 -16.50 -0.22
N GLU A 139 1.33 -16.49 -1.33
CA GLU A 139 0.83 -16.87 -2.66
C GLU A 139 0.45 -18.34 -2.73
N GLN A 140 1.28 -19.22 -2.18
CA GLN A 140 0.99 -20.65 -2.10
C GLN A 140 -0.27 -20.93 -1.27
N ASN A 141 -0.43 -20.25 -0.14
CA ASN A 141 -1.62 -20.36 0.71
C ASN A 141 -2.88 -19.90 -0.03
N LYS A 142 -2.82 -18.77 -0.75
CA LYS A 142 -3.93 -18.28 -1.59
C LYS A 142 -4.29 -19.29 -2.69
N ALA A 143 -3.29 -19.83 -3.38
CA ALA A 143 -3.50 -20.82 -4.42
C ALA A 143 -4.12 -22.12 -3.87
N GLN A 144 -3.69 -22.57 -2.68
CA GLN A 144 -4.24 -23.74 -2.02
C GLN A 144 -5.71 -23.54 -1.66
N VAL A 145 -6.07 -22.39 -1.07
CA VAL A 145 -7.46 -22.08 -0.74
C VAL A 145 -8.31 -22.00 -2.00
N ASN A 146 -7.84 -21.29 -3.03
CA ASN A 146 -8.56 -21.16 -4.29
C ASN A 146 -8.78 -22.52 -4.98
N ASN A 147 -7.75 -23.36 -5.06
CA ASN A 147 -7.87 -24.72 -5.62
C ASN A 147 -8.86 -25.57 -4.82
N THR A 148 -8.81 -25.50 -3.48
CA THR A 148 -9.76 -26.21 -2.64
C THR A 148 -11.20 -25.72 -2.84
N LEU A 149 -11.39 -24.40 -2.98
CA LEU A 149 -12.70 -23.81 -3.27
C LEU A 149 -13.21 -24.19 -4.67
N LEU A 150 -12.35 -24.20 -5.69
CA LEU A 150 -12.69 -24.66 -7.04
C LEU A 150 -13.04 -26.15 -7.04
N GLN A 151 -12.33 -27.00 -6.28
CA GLN A 151 -12.67 -28.41 -6.14
C GLN A 151 -14.03 -28.64 -5.46
N LYS A 152 -14.43 -27.77 -4.52
CA LYS A 152 -15.68 -27.90 -3.75
C LYS A 152 -16.88 -27.24 -4.42
N PHE A 153 -16.69 -26.08 -5.03
CA PHE A 153 -17.76 -25.22 -5.55
C PHE A 153 -17.69 -25.00 -7.07
N GLY A 154 -16.66 -25.51 -7.75
CA GLY A 154 -16.48 -25.38 -9.20
C GLY A 154 -16.39 -23.93 -9.64
N GLU A 155 -16.98 -23.61 -10.78
CA GLU A 155 -17.03 -22.25 -11.36
C GLU A 155 -17.79 -21.24 -10.47
N LYS A 156 -18.55 -21.70 -9.47
CA LYS A 156 -19.26 -20.84 -8.51
C LYS A 156 -18.40 -20.40 -7.31
N ALA A 157 -17.16 -20.87 -7.20
CA ALA A 157 -16.22 -20.48 -6.15
C ALA A 157 -16.13 -18.95 -5.91
N PRO A 158 -16.01 -18.08 -6.95
CA PRO A 158 -15.97 -16.63 -6.73
C PRO A 158 -17.29 -16.06 -6.19
N GLU A 159 -18.44 -16.60 -6.62
CA GLU A 159 -19.76 -16.16 -6.13
C GLU A 159 -19.98 -16.57 -4.67
N VAL A 160 -19.60 -17.80 -4.30
CA VAL A 160 -19.68 -18.30 -2.92
C VAL A 160 -18.73 -17.53 -2.01
N MET A 161 -17.54 -17.16 -2.50
CA MET A 161 -16.62 -16.29 -1.78
C MET A 161 -17.20 -14.90 -1.56
N ALA A 162 -17.85 -14.31 -2.56
CA ALA A 162 -18.52 -13.03 -2.44
C ALA A 162 -19.72 -13.07 -1.47
N ALA A 163 -20.51 -14.14 -1.51
CA ALA A 163 -21.61 -14.35 -0.59
C ALA A 163 -21.12 -14.51 0.85
N LYS A 164 -20.06 -15.31 1.08
CA LYS A 164 -19.46 -15.50 2.41
C LYS A 164 -18.82 -14.22 2.94
N ALA A 165 -18.16 -13.44 2.09
CA ALA A 165 -17.65 -12.13 2.47
C ALA A 165 -18.78 -11.21 2.95
N LYS A 166 -19.88 -11.14 2.19
CA LYS A 166 -21.06 -10.33 2.54
C LYS A 166 -21.71 -10.80 3.85
N GLU A 167 -21.80 -12.10 4.09
CA GLU A 167 -22.33 -12.67 5.34
C GLU A 167 -21.47 -12.30 6.56
N LEU A 168 -20.14 -12.29 6.39
CA LEU A 168 -19.19 -11.97 7.46
C LEU A 168 -18.95 -10.46 7.63
N GLY A 169 -19.57 -9.62 6.79
CA GLY A 169 -19.35 -8.17 6.81
C GLY A 169 -17.95 -7.76 6.33
N THR A 170 -17.29 -8.60 5.54
CA THR A 170 -15.95 -8.36 4.99
C THR A 170 -16.00 -8.29 3.46
N THR A 171 -14.85 -8.00 2.82
CA THR A 171 -14.72 -8.05 1.36
C THR A 171 -14.06 -9.36 0.89
N PRO A 172 -14.28 -9.78 -0.37
CA PRO A 172 -13.59 -10.94 -0.95
C PRO A 172 -12.07 -10.76 -0.96
N LYS A 173 -11.60 -9.51 -1.12
CA LYS A 173 -10.19 -9.15 -1.10
C LYS A 173 -9.58 -9.36 0.30
N GLU A 174 -10.24 -8.91 1.35
CA GLU A 174 -9.82 -9.15 2.73
C GLU A 174 -9.85 -10.63 3.11
N LEU A 175 -10.84 -11.39 2.62
CA LEU A 175 -10.87 -12.85 2.77
C LEU A 175 -9.70 -13.52 2.05
N GLY A 176 -9.31 -13.02 0.88
CA GLY A 176 -8.11 -13.46 0.17
C GLY A 176 -6.81 -13.12 0.90
N GLU A 177 -6.75 -11.97 1.57
CA GLU A 177 -5.61 -11.57 2.40
C GLU A 177 -5.54 -12.40 3.69
N LEU A 178 -6.68 -12.70 4.30
CA LEU A 178 -6.78 -13.65 5.40
C LEU A 178 -6.35 -15.05 4.95
N ALA A 179 -6.73 -15.47 3.74
CA ALA A 179 -6.32 -16.76 3.17
C ALA A 179 -4.80 -16.86 2.98
N SER A 180 -4.11 -15.76 2.65
CA SER A 180 -2.63 -15.78 2.61
C SER A 180 -1.98 -16.03 3.97
N ARG A 181 -2.59 -15.57 5.07
CA ARG A 181 -2.01 -15.65 6.42
C ARG A 181 -2.46 -16.89 7.17
N ASN A 182 -3.72 -17.27 7.02
CA ASN A 182 -4.37 -18.40 7.69
C ASN A 182 -5.31 -19.15 6.72
N PRO A 183 -4.76 -20.00 5.84
CA PRO A 183 -5.57 -20.73 4.86
C PRO A 183 -6.57 -21.69 5.53
N ALA A 184 -6.19 -22.34 6.64
CA ALA A 184 -7.06 -23.28 7.35
C ALA A 184 -8.32 -22.62 7.93
N MET A 185 -8.21 -21.39 8.44
CA MET A 185 -9.35 -20.65 8.98
C MET A 185 -10.35 -20.33 7.88
N VAL A 186 -9.88 -19.83 6.73
CA VAL A 186 -10.75 -19.52 5.59
C VAL A 186 -11.45 -20.79 5.10
N LEU A 187 -10.73 -21.89 4.93
CA LEU A 187 -11.33 -23.17 4.54
C LEU A 187 -12.35 -23.67 5.56
N ALA A 188 -12.11 -23.49 6.87
CA ALA A 188 -13.08 -23.82 7.90
C ALA A 188 -14.36 -22.97 7.76
N LEU A 189 -14.24 -21.66 7.49
CA LEU A 189 -15.39 -20.77 7.27
C LEU A 189 -16.25 -21.20 6.07
N PHE A 190 -15.62 -21.72 5.01
CA PHE A 190 -16.34 -22.26 3.84
C PHE A 190 -16.92 -23.65 4.07
N ASN A 191 -16.37 -24.43 5.00
CA ASN A 191 -16.86 -25.77 5.34
C ASN A 191 -17.94 -25.73 6.45
N THR A 192 -17.98 -24.65 7.23
CA THR A 192 -19.11 -24.34 8.10
C THR A 192 -20.19 -23.68 7.26
N SER A 193 -21.06 -24.50 6.66
CA SER A 193 -22.32 -24.07 6.08
C SER A 193 -23.19 -23.41 7.17
N THR A 194 -22.93 -22.15 7.48
CA THR A 194 -23.87 -21.32 8.22
C THR A 194 -25.08 -21.15 7.32
N SER A 195 -26.18 -21.78 7.72
CA SER A 195 -27.53 -21.47 7.24
C SER A 195 -27.64 -19.97 7.02
N SER A 196 -27.89 -19.57 5.78
CA SER A 196 -28.37 -18.24 5.49
C SER A 196 -29.68 -18.08 6.25
N VAL A 197 -29.65 -17.27 7.31
CA VAL A 197 -30.88 -16.76 7.89
C VAL A 197 -31.51 -15.91 6.79
N LYS A 198 -32.51 -16.48 6.11
CA LYS A 198 -33.40 -15.69 5.27
C LYS A 198 -34.00 -14.63 6.18
N LEU A 199 -33.67 -13.36 5.93
CA LEU A 199 -34.45 -12.25 6.47
C LEU A 199 -35.85 -12.35 5.85
N ASN A 200 -36.74 -13.08 6.50
CA ASN A 200 -38.15 -12.88 6.32
C ASN A 200 -38.47 -11.57 7.03
N THR A 201 -38.65 -10.50 6.27
CA THR A 201 -39.32 -9.29 6.75
C THR A 201 -40.80 -9.63 6.98
N ALA A 202 -41.08 -10.37 8.05
CA ALA A 202 -42.39 -10.47 8.63
C ALA A 202 -42.37 -9.56 9.86
N THR A 203 -42.98 -8.40 9.71
CA THR A 203 -43.24 -7.45 10.79
C THR A 203 -44.21 -8.11 11.77
N SER A 204 -43.68 -8.81 12.78
CA SER A 204 -44.38 -9.04 14.03
C SER A 204 -43.35 -9.22 15.13
N TYR A 205 -43.42 -8.35 16.13
CA TYR A 205 -42.61 -8.42 17.32
C TYR A 205 -42.96 -9.73 18.04
N ASN A 206 -42.10 -10.72 17.95
CA ASN A 206 -42.14 -11.89 18.81
C ASN A 206 -40.92 -11.79 19.72
N THR A 207 -41.11 -11.25 20.92
CA THR A 207 -40.10 -11.32 21.99
C THR A 207 -40.06 -12.76 22.51
N GLN A 208 -39.55 -13.67 21.68
CA GLN A 208 -39.11 -14.99 22.14
C GLN A 208 -37.69 -14.81 22.65
N LEU A 209 -37.62 -14.27 23.86
CA LEU A 209 -36.51 -14.57 24.76
C LEU A 209 -36.36 -16.09 24.76
N ASN A 210 -35.18 -16.57 24.39
CA ASN A 210 -34.82 -17.97 24.27
C ASN A 210 -35.02 -18.68 25.62
N ALA A 211 -36.27 -19.03 25.91
CA ALA A 211 -36.66 -19.82 27.06
C ALA A 211 -36.56 -21.29 26.61
N PRO A 212 -35.91 -22.16 27.39
CA PRO A 212 -35.88 -23.58 27.07
C PRO A 212 -37.31 -24.09 26.93
N GLU A 213 -37.59 -24.90 25.90
CA GLU A 213 -38.91 -25.53 25.69
C GLU A 213 -39.33 -26.26 26.97
N ARG A 214 -40.21 -25.64 27.76
CA ARG A 214 -40.79 -26.26 28.96
C ARG A 214 -42.01 -27.05 28.53
N GLN A 215 -41.88 -28.38 28.59
CA GLN A 215 -43.01 -29.28 28.36
C GLN A 215 -44.14 -28.92 29.33
N PRO A 216 -45.36 -28.63 28.84
CA PRO A 216 -46.47 -28.30 29.72
C PRO A 216 -46.78 -29.51 30.62
N LEU A 217 -46.90 -29.25 31.93
CA LEU A 217 -47.26 -30.25 32.92
C LEU A 217 -48.58 -30.94 32.51
N GLN A 218 -48.51 -32.24 32.22
CA GLN A 218 -49.70 -33.04 32.00
C GLN A 218 -50.48 -33.17 33.31
N ARG A 219 -51.81 -33.15 33.19
CA ARG A 219 -52.70 -33.39 34.35
C ARG A 219 -52.37 -34.77 34.93
N PRO A 220 -52.32 -34.92 36.26
CA PRO A 220 -51.98 -36.20 36.86
C PRO A 220 -53.04 -37.22 36.47
N GLU A 221 -52.60 -38.37 35.94
CA GLU A 221 -53.45 -39.51 35.56
C GLU A 221 -54.31 -40.02 36.75
N LYS A 222 -53.88 -39.73 37.98
CA LYS A 222 -54.57 -40.11 39.22
C LYS A 222 -55.01 -38.87 39.99
N SER A 223 -56.28 -38.83 40.39
CA SER A 223 -56.85 -37.73 41.17
C SER A 223 -56.12 -37.59 42.50
N LEU A 224 -55.57 -36.40 42.76
CA LEU A 224 -54.86 -36.08 43.99
C LEU A 224 -55.71 -36.29 45.25
N LEU A 225 -57.03 -36.25 45.12
CA LEU A 225 -57.98 -36.46 46.22
C LEU A 225 -58.39 -37.92 46.44
N LYS A 226 -58.13 -38.83 45.50
CA LYS A 226 -58.55 -40.23 45.61
C LYS A 226 -57.54 -41.16 44.96
N GLY A 227 -56.71 -41.79 45.80
CA GLY A 227 -55.79 -42.86 45.39
C GLY A 227 -54.34 -42.46 45.14
N ALA A 228 -53.94 -41.21 45.41
CA ALA A 228 -52.54 -40.81 45.45
C ALA A 228 -51.96 -40.97 46.86
N THR A 229 -50.74 -41.50 46.96
CA THR A 229 -50.03 -41.58 48.24
C THR A 229 -49.53 -40.18 48.65
N SER A 230 -49.32 -39.94 49.95
CA SER A 230 -48.83 -38.63 50.44
C SER A 230 -47.51 -38.21 49.80
N LYS A 231 -46.67 -39.17 49.40
CA LYS A 231 -45.41 -38.92 48.69
C LYS A 231 -45.63 -38.41 47.27
N GLU A 232 -46.58 -39.01 46.53
CA GLU A 232 -46.94 -38.57 45.18
C GLU A 232 -47.61 -37.19 45.17
N GLN A 233 -48.46 -36.91 46.17
CA GLN A 233 -49.06 -35.59 46.35
C GLN A 233 -48.00 -34.51 46.60
N ALA A 234 -47.01 -34.80 47.46
CA ALA A 234 -45.94 -33.86 47.77
C ALA A 234 -45.04 -33.56 46.56
N GLU A 235 -44.67 -34.57 45.76
CA GLU A 235 -43.88 -34.34 44.55
C GLU A 235 -44.64 -33.55 43.50
N PHE A 236 -45.94 -33.81 43.32
CA PHE A 236 -46.76 -33.06 42.39
C PHE A 236 -46.90 -31.60 42.81
N MET A 237 -47.15 -31.34 44.10
CA MET A 237 -47.19 -29.97 44.62
C MET A 237 -45.84 -29.26 44.52
N ARG A 238 -44.72 -29.97 44.64
CA ARG A 238 -43.38 -29.39 44.43
C ARG A 238 -43.19 -28.94 42.99
N ARG A 239 -43.59 -29.76 42.01
CA ARG A 239 -43.53 -29.40 40.58
C ARG A 239 -44.41 -28.20 40.23
N ILE A 240 -45.63 -28.13 40.81
CA ILE A 240 -46.50 -26.95 40.65
C ILE A 240 -45.80 -25.71 41.23
N ARG A 241 -45.22 -25.80 42.43
CA ARG A 241 -44.56 -24.66 43.06
C ARG A 241 -43.38 -24.15 42.22
N GLU A 242 -42.54 -25.07 41.74
CA GLU A 242 -41.41 -24.74 40.86
C GLU A 242 -41.88 -24.05 39.58
N GLU A 243 -42.98 -24.52 38.96
CA GLU A 243 -43.55 -23.91 37.76
C GLU A 243 -44.13 -22.51 38.03
N VAL A 244 -44.89 -22.35 39.12
CA VAL A 244 -45.46 -21.04 39.52
C VAL A 244 -44.33 -20.04 39.81
N TYR A 245 -43.27 -20.47 40.50
CA TYR A 245 -42.12 -19.61 40.76
C TYR A 245 -41.36 -19.27 39.48
N ALA A 246 -41.22 -20.21 38.56
CA ALA A 246 -40.60 -19.99 37.26
C ALA A 246 -41.46 -19.09 36.34
N GLN A 247 -42.79 -19.12 36.45
CA GLN A 247 -43.71 -18.23 35.72
C GLN A 247 -43.70 -16.81 36.29
N HIS A 248 -43.62 -16.66 37.60
CA HIS A 248 -43.61 -15.35 38.26
C HIS A 248 -42.20 -14.77 38.45
N GLY A 249 -41.15 -15.46 37.95
CA GLY A 249 -39.76 -15.00 38.04
C GLY A 249 -39.23 -14.90 39.48
N ILE A 250 -39.86 -15.62 40.43
CA ILE A 250 -39.51 -15.58 41.84
C ILE A 250 -38.39 -16.59 42.06
N THR A 251 -37.16 -16.09 42.24
CA THR A 251 -35.99 -16.91 42.57
C THR A 251 -35.90 -16.98 44.09
N GLN A 252 -35.91 -18.19 44.66
CA GLN A 252 -35.67 -18.41 46.11
C GLN A 252 -34.20 -18.18 46.47
#